data_AF-A0A9D4S3H0-F1
#
_entry.id   AF-A0A9D4S3H0-F1
#
_cell.length_a   1.000
_cell.length_b   1.000
_cell.length_c   1.000
_cell.angle_alpha   90.00
_cell.angle_beta   90.00
_cell.angle_gamma   90.00
#
_symmetry.space_group_name_H-M   'P 1'
#
loop_
_entity.id
_entity.type
_entity.pdbx_description
1 polymer ?
#
loop_
_entity_poly.entity_id
_entity_poly.type
_entity_poly.pdbx_seq_one_letter_code
_entity_poly.pdbx_strand_id
1 'polypeptide(L)'
;MHTDNGTNSYGLRTDCCCGRKDCTKLIARLQLEKEQAVKDSRTCIVCRIEEKTCVVTACWHLFCVNCCWRMHMNGNKCAVCRTEMWGWTPIYWTD
;
A
#
# COMPACT_ATOMS: atom_id res chain seq x y z
N MET A 1 -32.15 -15.48 -31.20
CA MET A 1 -30.88 -14.71 -31.22
C MET A 1 -30.50 -14.46 -29.76
N HIS A 2 -29.62 -15.28 -29.20
CA HIS A 2 -29.03 -15.05 -27.88
C HIS A 2 -27.55 -14.80 -28.09
N THR A 3 -27.09 -13.57 -27.82
CA THR A 3 -25.67 -13.25 -27.74
C THR A 3 -25.30 -13.28 -26.27
N ASP A 4 -24.49 -14.27 -25.91
CA ASP A 4 -24.02 -14.49 -24.55
C ASP A 4 -23.14 -13.33 -24.09
N ASN A 5 -23.58 -12.66 -23.03
CA ASN A 5 -22.82 -11.63 -22.31
C ASN A 5 -21.76 -12.31 -21.44
N GLY A 6 -20.62 -12.65 -22.04
CA GLY A 6 -19.47 -13.21 -21.33
C GLY A 6 -18.71 -12.14 -20.54
N THR A 7 -18.99 -12.01 -19.25
CA THR A 7 -18.09 -11.34 -18.30
C THR A 7 -16.81 -12.18 -18.12
N ASN A 8 -15.64 -11.55 -18.20
CA ASN A 8 -14.39 -12.22 -17.83
C ASN A 8 -14.32 -12.42 -16.30
N SER A 9 -13.34 -13.20 -15.83
CA SER A 9 -13.07 -13.49 -14.41
C SER A 9 -12.79 -12.26 -13.53
N TYR A 10 -12.75 -11.07 -14.12
CA TYR A 10 -12.55 -9.78 -13.47
C TYR A 10 -13.81 -8.91 -13.44
N GLY A 11 -14.96 -9.43 -13.89
CA GLY A 11 -16.25 -8.73 -13.82
C GLY A 11 -16.35 -7.48 -14.71
N LEU A 12 -15.44 -7.31 -15.68
CA LEU A 12 -15.41 -6.15 -16.56
C LEU A 12 -16.33 -6.38 -17.77
N ARG A 13 -17.34 -5.50 -17.92
CA ARG A 13 -18.19 -5.44 -19.11
C ARG A 13 -17.33 -5.15 -20.34
N THR A 14 -17.41 -5.99 -21.36
CA THR A 14 -16.63 -5.90 -22.61
C THR A 14 -17.15 -4.83 -23.58
N ASP A 15 -18.07 -3.98 -23.15
CA ASP A 15 -18.81 -3.04 -23.99
C ASP A 15 -18.04 -1.71 -24.20
N CYS A 16 -16.69 -1.71 -24.14
CA CYS A 16 -15.93 -0.49 -24.44
C CYS A 16 -15.80 -0.32 -25.96
N CYS A 17 -16.47 0.71 -26.49
CA CYS A 17 -16.38 1.20 -27.88
C CYS A 17 -15.01 1.78 -28.27
N CYS A 18 -13.94 1.39 -27.56
CA CYS A 18 -12.58 1.89 -27.72
C CYS A 18 -11.72 0.81 -28.39
N GLY A 19 -11.00 1.14 -29.47
CA GLY A 19 -10.21 0.18 -30.25
C GLY A 19 -9.30 -0.67 -29.35
N ARG A 20 -9.24 -1.99 -29.58
CA ARG A 20 -8.58 -2.98 -28.71
C ARG A 20 -7.18 -2.57 -28.18
N LYS A 21 -6.41 -1.80 -28.95
CA LYS A 21 -5.08 -1.30 -28.57
C LYS A 21 -5.11 -0.25 -27.45
N ASP A 22 -6.14 0.58 -27.39
CA ASP A 22 -6.28 1.63 -26.37
C ASP A 22 -6.71 1.04 -25.03
N CYS A 23 -7.54 -0.02 -25.06
CA CYS A 23 -7.95 -0.76 -23.87
C CYS A 23 -6.77 -1.48 -23.18
N THR A 24 -5.85 -2.09 -23.95
CA THR A 24 -4.66 -2.75 -23.39
C THR A 24 -3.72 -1.78 -22.68
N LYS A 25 -3.49 -0.59 -23.26
CA LYS A 25 -2.66 0.45 -22.63
C LYS A 25 -3.27 0.95 -21.33
N LEU A 26 -4.59 1.12 -21.29
CA LEU A 26 -5.29 1.54 -20.08
C LEU A 26 -5.15 0.50 -18.97
N ILE A 27 -5.35 -0.78 -19.26
CA ILE A 27 -5.19 -1.87 -18.27
C ILE A 27 -3.77 -1.92 -17.72
N ALA A 28 -2.76 -1.84 -18.60
CA ALA A 28 -1.36 -1.83 -18.17
C ALA A 28 -1.04 -0.64 -17.25
N ARG A 29 -1.60 0.55 -17.56
CA ARG A 29 -1.44 1.74 -16.71
C ARG A 29 -2.07 1.55 -15.33
N LEU A 30 -3.30 1.02 -15.27
CA LEU A 30 -4.00 0.76 -14.01
C LEU A 30 -3.27 -0.29 -13.15
N GLN A 31 -2.67 -1.30 -13.77
CA GLN A 31 -1.84 -2.28 -13.06
C GLN A 31 -0.61 -1.63 -12.44
N LEU A 32 0.10 -0.79 -13.20
CA LEU A 32 1.26 -0.05 -12.69
C LEU A 32 0.88 0.91 -11.55
N GLU A 33 -0.24 1.63 -11.69
CA GLU A 33 -0.77 2.52 -10.64
C GLU A 33 -1.11 1.72 -9.37
N LYS A 34 -1.70 0.53 -9.51
CA LYS A 34 -2.00 -0.37 -8.39
C LYS A 34 -0.72 -0.85 -7.69
N GLU A 35 0.28 -1.29 -8.44
CA GLU A 35 1.56 -1.73 -7.88
C GLU A 35 2.27 -0.60 -7.13
N GLN A 36 2.28 0.60 -7.72
CA GLN A 36 2.86 1.78 -7.08
C GLN A 36 2.10 2.15 -5.80
N ALA A 37 0.75 2.12 -5.82
CA ALA A 37 -0.05 2.40 -4.64
C ALA A 37 0.21 1.40 -3.50
N VAL A 38 0.39 0.11 -3.81
CA VAL A 38 0.77 -0.89 -2.80
C VAL A 38 2.14 -0.56 -2.21
N LYS A 39 3.13 -0.26 -3.05
CA LYS A 39 4.47 0.13 -2.60
C LYS A 39 4.45 1.38 -1.70
N ASP A 40 3.71 2.41 -2.10
CA ASP A 40 3.57 3.65 -1.34
C ASP A 40 2.87 3.40 0.00
N SER A 41 1.85 2.53 0.02
CA SER A 41 1.14 2.14 1.24
C SER A 41 2.04 1.43 2.24
N ARG A 42 3.07 0.71 1.77
CA ARG A 42 4.05 0.00 2.61
C ARG A 42 5.28 0.84 2.95
N THR A 43 5.54 1.95 2.27
CA THR A 43 6.72 2.79 2.53
C THR A 43 6.55 3.61 3.82
N CYS A 44 7.60 3.71 4.63
CA CYS A 44 7.62 4.44 5.89
C CYS A 44 7.39 5.94 5.66
N ILE A 45 6.42 6.52 6.38
CA ILE A 45 6.07 7.94 6.20
C ILE A 45 7.14 8.92 6.72
N VAL A 46 8.03 8.44 7.59
CA VAL A 46 9.07 9.26 8.23
C VAL A 46 10.28 9.41 7.32
N CYS A 47 10.84 8.30 6.81
CA CYS A 47 12.02 8.35 5.95
C CYS A 47 11.69 8.34 4.45
N ARG A 48 10.50 7.86 4.05
CA ARG A 48 10.09 7.67 2.65
C ARG A 48 11.04 6.80 1.81
N ILE A 49 11.82 5.95 2.46
CA ILE A 49 12.86 5.11 1.83
C ILE A 49 12.57 3.64 2.14
N GLU A 50 12.46 3.28 3.42
CA GLU A 50 12.32 1.89 3.86
C GLU A 50 10.85 1.49 3.99
N GLU A 51 10.58 0.19 3.92
CA GLU A 51 9.26 -0.35 4.21
C GLU A 51 8.89 -0.28 5.68
N LYS A 52 7.59 -0.25 5.94
CA LYS A 52 6.97 -0.32 7.25
C LYS A 52 7.13 -1.74 7.81
N THR A 53 8.15 -1.95 8.62
CA THR A 53 8.52 -3.26 9.22
C THR A 53 8.47 -3.25 10.74
N CYS A 54 7.82 -2.25 11.32
CA CYS A 54 7.69 -2.06 12.76
C CYS A 54 6.33 -1.48 13.12
N VAL A 55 5.73 -1.98 14.21
CA VAL A 55 4.53 -1.42 14.83
C VAL A 55 4.85 -0.80 16.18
N VAL A 56 4.31 0.39 16.45
CA VAL A 56 4.35 1.01 17.78
C VAL A 56 3.28 0.38 18.65
N THR A 57 3.65 -0.25 19.76
CA THR A 57 2.71 -1.08 20.56
C THR A 57 1.60 -0.26 21.23
N ALA A 58 1.86 1.01 21.55
CA ALA A 58 0.89 1.88 22.20
C ALA A 58 -0.22 2.41 21.27
N CYS A 59 0.03 2.49 19.95
CA CYS A 59 -0.90 3.15 19.03
C CYS A 59 -1.06 2.46 17.67
N TRP A 60 -0.41 1.32 17.46
CA TRP A 60 -0.53 0.46 16.27
C TRP A 60 -0.15 1.10 14.93
N HIS A 61 0.48 2.28 14.95
CA HIS A 61 0.98 2.90 13.73
C HIS A 61 2.28 2.26 13.27
N LEU A 62 2.40 2.14 11.95
CA LEU A 62 3.46 1.40 11.27
C LEU A 62 4.55 2.32 10.73
N PHE A 63 5.81 1.95 10.97
CA PHE A 63 7.02 2.62 10.48
C PHE A 63 8.08 1.60 10.09
N CYS A 64 9.18 2.03 9.50
CA CYS A 64 10.37 1.17 9.40
C CYS A 64 11.03 1.01 10.77
N VAL A 65 11.73 -0.11 10.97
CA VAL A 65 12.42 -0.43 12.23
C VAL A 65 13.40 0.68 12.67
N ASN A 66 14.14 1.26 11.72
CA ASN A 66 15.12 2.33 12.00
C ASN A 66 14.45 3.62 12.49
N CYS A 67 13.28 3.97 11.94
CA CYS A 67 12.53 5.13 12.40
C CYS A 67 11.85 4.87 13.75
N CYS A 68 11.29 3.69 13.98
CA CYS A 68 10.79 3.28 15.29
C CYS A 68 11.85 3.42 16.38
N TRP A 69 13.01 2.82 16.16
CA TRP A 69 14.12 2.83 17.11
C TRP A 69 14.58 4.26 17.42
N ARG A 70 14.83 5.09 16.39
CA ARG A 70 15.21 6.50 16.59
C ARG A 70 14.15 7.30 17.35
N MET A 71 12.88 7.12 17.04
CA MET A 71 11.81 7.81 17.76
C MET A 71 11.78 7.40 19.24
N HIS A 72 11.89 6.11 19.52
CA HIS A 72 11.92 5.60 20.89
C HIS A 72 13.14 6.11 21.67
N MET A 73 14.35 5.99 21.10
CA MET A 73 15.59 6.42 21.76
C MET A 73 15.64 7.93 22.03
N ASN A 74 15.06 8.74 21.15
CA ASN A 74 15.06 10.20 21.29
C ASN A 74 13.88 10.72 22.11
N GLY A 75 13.04 9.85 22.69
CA GLY A 75 11.84 10.26 23.43
C GLY A 75 10.79 10.97 22.56
N ASN A 76 10.81 10.73 21.25
CA ASN A 76 9.83 11.31 20.35
C ASN A 76 8.46 10.63 20.53
N LYS A 77 7.42 11.38 20.18
CA LYS A 77 6.05 10.87 20.07
C LYS A 77 5.80 10.31 18.67
N CYS A 78 4.84 9.40 18.55
CA CYS A 78 4.38 8.84 17.28
C CYS A 78 4.13 9.96 16.25
N ALA A 79 4.71 9.83 15.05
CA ALA A 79 4.58 10.84 14.00
C ALA A 79 3.15 10.97 13.43
N VAL A 80 2.27 9.99 13.67
CA VAL A 80 0.86 10.02 13.20
C VAL A 80 -0.08 10.60 14.25
N CYS A 81 -0.08 10.04 15.45
CA CYS A 81 -1.08 10.36 16.48
C CYS A 81 -0.52 11.07 17.71
N ARG A 82 0.80 11.33 17.75
CA ARG A 82 1.48 11.98 18.89
C ARG A 82 1.40 11.22 20.23
N THR A 83 0.97 9.97 20.22
CA THR A 83 1.05 9.06 21.40
C THR A 83 2.52 8.77 21.74
N GLU A 84 2.81 8.58 23.01
CA GLU A 84 4.16 8.23 23.48
C GLU A 84 4.63 6.87 22.96
N MET A 85 5.95 6.74 22.76
CA MET A 85 6.60 5.54 22.25
C MET A 85 6.98 4.59 23.40
N TRP A 86 5.99 3.92 24.01
CA TRP A 86 6.24 2.98 25.12
C TRP A 86 6.97 1.71 24.68
N GLY A 87 6.87 1.32 23.42
CA GLY A 87 7.54 0.17 22.86
C GLY A 87 7.25 0.00 21.37
N TRP A 88 7.94 -0.94 20.76
CA TRP A 88 7.76 -1.28 19.34
C TRP A 88 8.10 -2.75 19.08
N THR A 89 7.54 -3.31 18.01
CA THR A 89 7.75 -4.71 17.63
C THR A 89 7.97 -4.81 16.13
N PRO A 90 8.97 -5.57 15.66
CA PRO A 90 9.16 -5.81 14.23
C PRO A 90 8.00 -6.65 13.67
N ILE A 91 7.63 -6.39 12.42
CA ILE A 91 6.63 -7.16 11.67
C ILE A 91 7.19 -7.57 10.31
N TYR A 92 6.58 -8.58 9.71
CA TYR A 92 6.88 -9.06 8.37
C TYR A 92 5.61 -9.03 7.52
N TRP A 93 5.71 -8.50 6.31
CA TRP A 93 4.63 -8.59 5.34
C TRP A 93 4.53 -10.04 4.83
N THR A 94 3.33 -10.60 4.83
CA THR A 94 3.02 -11.85 4.13
C THR A 94 2.13 -11.47 2.95
N ASP A 95 2.62 -11.69 1.73
CA ASP A 95 1.84 -11.48 0.51
C ASP A 95 0.82 -12.60 0.27
#